data_AF-S2ZVD4-F1
#
_entry.id   AF-S2ZVD4-F1
#
_cell.length_a   1.000
_cell.length_b   1.000
_cell.length_c   1.000
_cell.angle_alpha   90.00
_cell.angle_beta   90.00
_cell.angle_gamma   90.00
#
_symmetry.space_group_name_H-M   'P 1'
#
loop_
_entity.id
_entity.type
_entity.pdbx_description
1 polymer ?
#
loop_
_entity_poly.entity_id
_entity_poly.type
_entity_poly.pdbx_seq_one_letter_code
_entity_poly.pdbx_strand_id
1 'polypeptide(L)'
;MSNVLDLDKSVYEICTEFPVIKGLMADNGFKEITEPGRLQTMGRFMTIPKGCAHKGVDLEELKNVFRAHGFVIKGDEDVADKNNLGSSVVAAAKATATFVTGVSEKDGADTAGTAEAPLAANDIPLAKTPEERKALIAQYLERLNDGEDIESVREDFARNFKDVSGGEISTAEQELIAGGVPMEKVLRLCDVHASLFEGHVSCVSTGAAEETPGHPIWTMRQENERIMSFINDRVKPDVRRVRTLTDTASADERSGIVALLKADIATFSEVFIHYKRKEELLFPHLERHDITGPSKVMWGKDDEVRNAVHGAEALLETAYGTYDSQLLSGVADYLDEAVEDAESMVSKEENVLIPLSLEHLSATQWTQIAAEENEFGHAFGVNPPAWHADPLELANDKLKEMEAVASGDYADNRSERASHAATSPDETIRLSTGELTLAQLEGIFATIPLDITFVDANDKTRYFSHGDTRAFPRPKSCLGRDVYDCHPPKSQEVVRRILTEFKSGKRDVSEFWFKAMGKFLYVRYFAVRDDAGNYLGALETTQDIGPIKALEGENRRGSDS
;
A
#
# COMPACT_ATOMS: atom_id res chain seq x y z
N MET A 1 13.66 38.42 23.75
CA MET A 1 13.07 37.16 23.23
C MET A 1 13.71 36.04 24.03
N SER A 2 12.96 35.02 24.42
CA SER A 2 13.51 33.86 25.11
C SER A 2 14.23 32.97 24.10
N ASN A 3 15.53 32.71 24.30
CA ASN A 3 16.31 31.80 23.45
C ASN A 3 15.98 30.33 23.75
N VAL A 4 14.70 29.97 23.77
CA VAL A 4 14.22 28.62 24.12
C VAL A 4 13.99 27.83 22.85
N LEU A 5 14.67 26.69 22.72
CA LEU A 5 14.56 25.78 21.59
C LEU A 5 13.66 24.61 21.94
N ASP A 6 12.63 24.46 21.11
CA ASP A 6 11.65 23.39 21.15
C ASP A 6 12.05 22.36 20.09
N LEU A 7 12.77 21.30 20.47
CA LEU A 7 13.38 20.35 19.52
C LEU A 7 12.36 19.47 18.79
N ASP A 8 11.10 19.48 19.24
CA ASP A 8 9.96 18.82 18.59
C ASP A 8 9.40 19.61 17.40
N LYS A 9 9.75 20.90 17.27
CA LYS A 9 9.45 21.70 16.06
C LYS A 9 10.28 21.21 14.87
N SER A 10 9.81 21.51 13.66
CA SER A 10 10.57 21.23 12.45
C SER A 10 11.87 22.04 12.38
N VAL A 11 12.90 21.49 11.74
CA VAL A 11 14.18 22.18 11.51
C VAL A 11 13.98 23.48 10.71
N TYR A 12 12.98 23.52 9.82
CA TYR A 12 12.55 24.71 9.09
C TYR A 12 12.06 25.82 10.03
N GLU A 13 11.16 25.50 10.96
CA GLU A 13 10.63 26.47 11.93
C GLU A 13 11.74 26.98 12.85
N ILE A 14 12.55 26.07 13.40
CA ILE A 14 13.66 26.42 14.31
C ILE A 14 14.69 27.32 13.60
N CYS A 15 15.07 27.01 12.36
CA CYS A 15 16.02 27.83 11.59
C CYS A 15 15.39 29.13 11.06
N THR A 16 14.07 29.23 10.96
CA THR A 16 13.37 30.47 10.60
C THR A 16 13.24 31.40 11.81
N GLU A 17 12.97 30.84 13.00
CA GLU A 17 12.90 31.56 14.27
C GLU A 17 14.30 31.99 14.74
N PHE A 18 15.32 31.15 14.55
CA PHE A 18 16.70 31.38 14.95
C PHE A 18 17.70 31.06 13.81
N PRO A 19 17.94 32.00 12.87
CA PRO A 19 18.80 31.76 11.69
C PRO A 19 20.23 31.31 11.97
N VAL A 20 20.77 31.60 13.16
CA VAL A 20 22.11 31.17 13.60
C VAL A 20 22.21 29.64 13.70
N ILE A 21 21.11 28.95 14.06
CA ILE A 21 21.10 27.49 14.22
C ILE A 21 21.42 26.76 12.92
N LYS A 22 21.03 27.34 11.77
CA LYS A 22 21.38 26.78 10.46
C LYS A 22 22.89 26.61 10.29
N GLY A 23 23.70 27.58 10.76
CA GLY A 23 25.15 27.49 10.74
C GLY A 23 25.67 26.44 11.72
N LEU A 24 25.21 26.48 12.97
CA LEU A 24 25.61 25.54 14.01
C LEU A 24 25.33 24.08 13.62
N MET A 25 24.18 23.79 13.00
CA MET A 25 23.88 22.46 12.48
C MET A 25 24.77 22.08 11.29
N ALA A 26 25.02 23.00 10.36
CA ALA A 26 25.89 22.74 9.20
C ALA A 26 27.32 22.37 9.61
N ASP A 27 27.87 23.05 10.62
CA ASP A 27 29.21 22.80 11.16
C ASP A 27 29.28 21.48 11.95
N ASN A 28 28.15 21.00 12.49
CA ASN A 28 28.03 19.78 13.31
C ASN A 28 27.25 18.67 12.58
N GLY A 29 27.68 18.34 11.36
CA GLY A 29 27.23 17.15 10.61
C GLY A 29 26.10 17.36 9.60
N PHE A 30 25.34 18.45 9.68
CA PHE A 30 24.22 18.73 8.77
C PHE A 30 24.59 19.68 7.62
N LYS A 31 25.81 19.56 7.07
CA LYS A 31 26.37 20.49 6.07
C LYS A 31 25.36 20.89 4.99
N GLU A 32 24.59 19.92 4.52
CA GLU A 32 23.74 20.09 3.36
C GLU A 32 22.35 20.71 3.68
N ILE A 33 22.08 21.08 4.94
CA ILE A 33 21.06 22.10 5.30
C ILE A 33 21.32 23.46 4.61
N THR A 34 22.55 23.71 4.19
CA THR A 34 22.96 24.93 3.48
C THR A 34 22.57 24.94 1.99
N GLU A 35 22.23 23.78 1.42
CA GLU A 35 21.85 23.65 0.00
C GLU A 35 20.56 24.44 -0.33
N PRO A 36 20.46 25.04 -1.53
CA PRO A 36 19.24 25.75 -1.95
C PRO A 36 18.01 24.84 -1.93
N GLY A 37 16.92 25.29 -1.30
CA GLY A 37 15.65 24.59 -1.24
C GLY A 37 15.57 23.46 -0.21
N ARG A 38 16.68 22.87 0.26
CA ARG A 38 16.64 21.67 1.12
C ARG A 38 16.01 21.94 2.50
N LEU A 39 16.21 23.12 3.05
CA LEU A 39 15.55 23.55 4.30
C LEU A 39 14.04 23.74 4.09
N GLN A 40 13.62 24.19 2.91
CA GLN A 40 12.21 24.41 2.55
C GLN A 40 11.45 23.13 2.20
N THR A 41 12.14 22.04 1.86
CA THR A 41 11.56 20.72 1.57
C THR A 41 11.69 19.78 2.77
N MET A 42 12.85 19.14 2.96
CA MET A 42 13.09 18.16 4.03
C MET A 42 13.04 18.79 5.42
N GLY A 43 13.50 20.03 5.56
CA GLY A 43 13.51 20.73 6.85
C GLY A 43 12.11 20.95 7.46
N ARG A 44 11.03 20.90 6.67
CA ARG A 44 9.64 21.02 7.17
C ARG A 44 9.11 19.77 7.86
N PHE A 45 9.61 18.60 7.48
CA PHE A 45 9.13 17.30 7.98
C PHE A 45 10.11 16.64 8.96
N MET A 46 11.35 17.12 9.01
CA MET A 46 12.40 16.64 9.91
C MET A 46 12.48 17.49 11.17
N THR A 47 12.62 16.87 12.34
CA THR A 47 12.98 17.52 13.62
C THR A 47 14.47 17.29 13.91
N ILE A 48 15.06 18.08 14.82
CA ILE A 48 16.50 17.95 15.14
C ILE A 48 16.86 16.53 15.66
N PRO A 49 16.11 15.91 16.60
CA PRO A 49 16.39 14.55 17.07
C PRO A 49 16.33 13.49 15.95
N LYS A 50 15.33 13.58 15.07
CA LYS A 50 15.20 12.67 13.92
C LYS A 50 16.33 12.86 12.91
N GLY A 51 16.76 14.10 12.69
CA GLY A 51 17.93 14.41 11.88
C GLY A 51 19.22 13.81 12.45
N CYS A 52 19.43 13.92 13.76
CA CYS A 52 20.57 13.32 14.46
C CYS A 52 20.62 11.80 14.27
N ALA A 53 19.49 11.11 14.52
CA ALA A 53 19.38 9.67 14.32
C ALA A 53 19.67 9.25 12.86
N HIS A 54 19.11 9.96 11.88
CA HIS A 54 19.31 9.65 10.46
C HIS A 54 20.73 9.95 9.95
N LYS A 55 21.46 10.88 10.56
CA LYS A 55 22.84 11.24 10.18
C LYS A 55 23.93 10.60 11.06
N GLY A 56 23.56 9.85 12.09
CA GLY A 56 24.51 9.31 13.07
C GLY A 56 25.24 10.37 13.90
N VAL A 57 24.61 11.53 14.10
CA VAL A 57 25.16 12.64 14.90
C VAL A 57 24.66 12.53 16.33
N ASP A 58 25.55 12.64 17.32
CA ASP A 58 25.16 12.61 18.73
C ASP A 58 24.27 13.81 19.09
N LEU A 59 23.09 13.53 19.64
CA LEU A 59 22.11 14.55 19.97
C LEU A 59 22.57 15.42 21.16
N GLU A 60 23.21 14.84 22.18
CA GLU A 60 23.66 15.61 23.34
C GLU A 60 24.88 16.48 23.03
N GLU A 61 25.77 16.05 22.13
CA GLU A 61 26.85 16.90 21.61
C GLU A 61 26.26 18.12 20.88
N LEU A 62 25.28 17.93 20.00
CA LEU A 62 24.60 19.03 19.31
C LEU A 62 23.81 19.94 20.28
N LYS A 63 23.12 19.36 21.28
CA LYS A 63 22.49 20.15 22.35
C LYS A 63 23.52 20.97 23.12
N ASN A 64 24.69 20.42 23.44
CA ASN A 64 25.77 21.14 24.11
C ASN A 64 26.29 22.31 23.26
N VAL A 65 26.39 22.16 21.93
CA VAL A 65 26.70 23.28 21.02
C VAL A 65 25.65 24.38 21.11
N PHE A 66 24.35 24.06 21.14
CA PHE A 66 23.29 25.06 21.32
C PHE A 66 23.36 25.74 22.70
N ARG A 67 23.54 24.97 23.79
CA ARG A 67 23.72 25.49 25.16
C ARG A 67 24.92 26.46 25.23
N ALA A 68 26.05 26.11 24.60
CA ALA A 68 27.25 26.95 24.52
C ALA A 68 27.03 28.27 23.75
N HIS A 69 26.08 28.30 22.82
CA HIS A 69 25.68 29.51 22.08
C HIS A 69 24.52 30.29 22.73
N GLY A 70 24.17 29.96 23.99
CA GLY A 70 23.20 30.72 24.78
C GLY A 70 21.74 30.38 24.48
N PHE A 71 21.48 29.17 23.97
CA PHE A 71 20.13 28.61 23.84
C PHE A 71 19.80 27.71 25.04
N VAL A 72 18.57 27.83 25.54
CA VAL A 72 17.98 26.94 26.54
C VAL A 72 17.09 25.94 25.81
N ILE A 73 17.10 24.66 26.20
CA ILE A 73 16.31 23.64 25.52
C ILE A 73 15.05 23.37 26.35
N LYS A 74 13.90 23.36 25.68
CA LYS A 74 12.59 23.15 26.30
C LYS A 74 12.48 21.69 26.77
N GLY A 75 12.06 21.47 28.01
CA GLY A 75 11.98 20.13 28.63
C GLY A 75 13.31 19.60 29.18
N ASP A 76 14.38 20.40 29.11
CA ASP A 76 15.76 20.03 29.48
C ASP A 76 16.12 20.57 30.89
N GLU A 77 15.12 20.80 31.75
CA GLU A 77 15.28 21.32 33.13
C GLU A 77 15.66 20.22 34.13
N ASP A 78 16.80 19.53 33.93
CA ASP A 78 17.32 18.62 34.98
C ASP A 78 18.84 18.33 34.96
N VAL A 79 19.69 19.31 34.57
CA VAL A 79 21.15 19.22 34.78
C VAL A 79 21.77 20.55 35.24
N ALA A 80 21.37 21.04 36.42
CA ALA A 80 21.99 22.24 37.02
C ALA A 80 21.98 22.27 38.56
N ASP A 81 22.60 21.29 39.24
CA ASP A 81 23.44 21.58 40.42
C ASP A 81 24.14 20.33 41.02
N LYS A 82 25.47 20.19 40.83
CA LYS A 82 26.42 19.58 41.78
C LYS A 82 27.84 20.12 41.59
N ASN A 83 28.06 21.37 41.98
CA ASN A 83 29.41 21.89 42.20
C ASN A 83 29.88 21.55 43.63
N ASN A 84 30.86 20.66 43.78
CA ASN A 84 31.90 20.85 44.82
C ASN A 84 33.22 20.13 44.52
N LEU A 85 34.30 20.72 45.04
CA LEU A 85 35.73 20.43 44.82
C LEU A 85 36.13 18.98 45.22
N GLY A 86 37.21 18.40 44.67
CA GLY A 86 38.18 18.91 43.70
C GLY A 86 39.42 18.00 43.52
N SER A 87 40.52 18.57 42.99
CA SER A 87 41.76 17.89 42.50
C SER A 87 41.59 17.15 41.15
N SER A 88 42.52 17.19 40.18
CA SER A 88 43.76 17.97 40.06
C SER A 88 44.17 18.18 38.58
N VAL A 89 44.19 19.46 38.16
CA VAL A 89 45.16 20.17 37.28
C VAL A 89 45.94 19.43 36.15
N VAL A 90 46.07 20.11 34.98
CA VAL A 90 47.05 19.89 33.86
C VAL A 90 46.70 18.73 32.88
N ALA A 91 46.71 18.83 31.54
CA ALA A 91 46.68 19.90 30.52
C ALA A 91 46.24 19.23 29.19
N ALA A 92 45.35 19.77 28.34
CA ALA A 92 45.56 20.89 27.41
C ALA A 92 46.68 20.72 26.34
N ALA A 93 46.35 19.97 25.27
CA ALA A 93 46.66 20.26 23.85
C ALA A 93 48.11 20.28 23.30
N LYS A 94 48.19 20.20 21.95
CA LYS A 94 49.39 20.20 21.05
C LYS A 94 50.17 18.86 21.00
N ALA A 95 50.77 18.44 19.88
CA ALA A 95 50.83 19.03 18.53
C ALA A 95 51.17 17.99 17.44
N THR A 96 51.01 18.43 16.20
CA THR A 96 51.56 17.93 14.93
C THR A 96 52.89 17.16 14.94
N ALA A 97 52.93 16.14 14.08
CA ALA A 97 53.99 15.85 13.10
C ALA A 97 55.41 15.40 13.56
N THR A 98 55.70 14.12 13.27
CA THR A 98 56.78 13.69 12.34
C THR A 98 58.26 13.62 12.83
N PHE A 99 58.79 12.39 12.79
CA PHE A 99 60.16 11.95 12.41
C PHE A 99 61.30 11.60 13.44
N VAL A 100 61.86 10.38 13.22
CA VAL A 100 63.20 9.80 13.56
C VAL A 100 63.68 9.74 15.04
N THR A 101 64.58 8.83 15.49
CA THR A 101 65.57 7.94 14.82
C THR A 101 65.97 6.72 15.71
N GLY A 102 66.53 5.65 15.12
CA GLY A 102 67.38 4.63 15.79
C GLY A 102 66.64 3.35 16.24
N VAL A 103 66.72 2.16 15.61
CA VAL A 103 67.80 1.35 14.97
C VAL A 103 68.69 0.57 15.94
N SER A 104 68.49 -0.76 15.99
CA SER A 104 69.49 -1.84 15.87
C SER A 104 68.75 -3.20 15.94
N GLU A 105 68.68 -3.97 14.84
CA GLU A 105 69.45 -5.21 14.61
C GLU A 105 69.07 -6.37 15.57
N LYS A 106 68.75 -7.61 15.16
CA LYS A 106 68.82 -8.40 13.90
C LYS A 106 67.88 -9.63 14.04
N ASP A 107 67.55 -10.49 13.08
CA ASP A 107 67.90 -10.81 11.67
C ASP A 107 66.58 -11.24 10.95
N GLY A 108 66.45 -11.58 9.65
CA GLY A 108 67.42 -11.73 8.54
C GLY A 108 67.03 -12.86 7.57
N ALA A 109 66.07 -12.64 6.65
CA ALA A 109 65.87 -13.45 5.43
C ALA A 109 64.94 -12.75 4.39
N ASP A 110 65.40 -12.73 3.13
CA ASP A 110 64.75 -12.36 1.87
C ASP A 110 63.30 -12.92 1.64
N THR A 111 62.44 -12.41 0.74
CA THR A 111 62.63 -11.54 -0.45
C THR A 111 61.34 -10.82 -0.88
N ALA A 112 61.48 -9.71 -1.61
CA ALA A 112 60.62 -9.18 -2.71
C ALA A 112 59.08 -9.24 -2.60
N GLY A 113 58.44 -8.06 -2.66
CA GLY A 113 56.99 -7.94 -2.78
C GLY A 113 56.44 -8.04 -4.22
N THR A 114 55.15 -8.32 -4.32
CA THR A 114 54.31 -8.18 -5.52
C THR A 114 52.98 -7.56 -5.12
N ALA A 115 52.43 -6.69 -5.96
CA ALA A 115 51.05 -6.22 -5.78
C ALA A 115 50.08 -7.40 -5.92
N GLU A 116 49.05 -7.44 -5.06
CA GLU A 116 47.99 -8.45 -5.20
C GLU A 116 47.10 -8.10 -6.41
N ALA A 117 46.92 -9.11 -7.26
CA ALA A 117 46.04 -9.07 -8.42
C ALA A 117 44.59 -9.38 -8.01
N PRO A 118 43.59 -9.18 -8.89
CA PRO A 118 42.21 -9.55 -8.59
C PRO A 118 42.10 -11.03 -8.25
N LEU A 119 41.32 -11.36 -7.22
CA LEU A 119 41.04 -12.74 -6.83
C LEU A 119 40.31 -13.47 -7.97
N ALA A 120 40.70 -14.72 -8.23
CA ALA A 120 40.08 -15.54 -9.26
C ALA A 120 38.71 -16.08 -8.82
N ALA A 121 37.81 -16.30 -9.78
CA ALA A 121 36.37 -16.54 -9.60
C ALA A 121 35.95 -17.88 -8.93
N ASN A 122 36.81 -18.53 -8.14
CA ASN A 122 36.56 -19.86 -7.56
C ASN A 122 36.66 -19.96 -6.02
N ASP A 123 37.01 -18.89 -5.29
CA ASP A 123 37.24 -18.92 -3.83
C ASP A 123 36.28 -18.00 -3.02
N ILE A 124 35.05 -17.79 -3.49
CA ILE A 124 33.99 -17.15 -2.68
C ILE A 124 33.21 -18.25 -1.92
N PRO A 125 33.09 -18.20 -0.58
CA PRO A 125 32.35 -19.21 0.17
C PRO A 125 30.86 -19.21 -0.15
N LEU A 126 30.31 -20.40 -0.45
CA LEU A 126 28.86 -20.61 -0.54
C LEU A 126 28.19 -20.36 0.80
N ALA A 127 27.20 -19.45 0.82
CA ALA A 127 26.39 -19.16 2.00
C ALA A 127 25.63 -20.40 2.50
N LYS A 128 25.62 -20.62 3.81
CA LYS A 128 24.96 -21.74 4.47
C LYS A 128 24.00 -21.32 5.58
N THR A 129 24.08 -20.08 6.08
CA THR A 129 23.11 -19.54 7.04
C THR A 129 22.35 -18.34 6.47
N PRO A 130 21.13 -18.03 6.98
CA PRO A 130 20.38 -16.84 6.57
C PRO A 130 21.17 -15.54 6.75
N GLU A 131 21.99 -15.43 7.80
CA GLU A 131 22.83 -14.27 8.07
C GLU A 131 23.95 -14.10 7.04
N GLU A 132 24.58 -15.19 6.60
CA GLU A 132 25.56 -15.19 5.50
C GLU A 132 24.91 -14.80 4.17
N ARG A 133 23.69 -15.29 3.91
CA ARG A 133 22.92 -14.93 2.70
C ARG A 133 22.54 -13.45 2.70
N LYS A 134 22.06 -12.92 3.82
CA LYS A 134 21.74 -11.50 3.99
C LYS A 134 22.97 -10.61 3.76
N ALA A 135 24.13 -11.00 4.28
CA ALA A 135 25.39 -10.30 4.04
C ALA A 135 25.80 -10.31 2.55
N LEU A 136 25.61 -11.43 1.85
CA LEU A 136 25.84 -11.53 0.40
C LEU A 136 24.87 -10.69 -0.42
N ILE A 137 23.58 -10.65 -0.06
CA ILE A 137 22.60 -9.77 -0.71
C ILE A 137 23.01 -8.29 -0.55
N ALA A 138 23.41 -7.87 0.65
CA ALA A 138 23.95 -6.53 0.86
C ALA A 138 25.20 -6.25 0.01
N GLN A 139 26.10 -7.23 -0.13
CA GLN A 139 27.29 -7.12 -0.98
C GLN A 139 26.95 -6.98 -2.48
N TYR A 140 25.94 -7.71 -2.98
CA TYR A 140 25.48 -7.55 -4.36
C TYR A 140 24.83 -6.19 -4.61
N LEU A 141 24.08 -5.65 -3.64
CA LEU A 141 23.54 -4.29 -3.70
C LEU A 141 24.62 -3.22 -3.77
N GLU A 142 25.75 -3.39 -3.06
CA GLU A 142 26.91 -2.50 -3.18
C GLU A 142 27.58 -2.62 -4.56
N ARG A 143 27.83 -3.84 -5.06
CA ARG A 143 28.40 -4.08 -6.39
C ARG A 143 27.59 -3.45 -7.53
N LEU A 144 26.26 -3.62 -7.52
CA LEU A 144 25.34 -2.99 -8.50
C LEU A 144 25.26 -1.47 -8.35
N ASN A 145 25.49 -0.93 -7.15
CA ASN A 145 25.51 0.51 -6.90
C ASN A 145 26.83 1.16 -7.39
N ASP A 146 27.95 0.44 -7.30
CA ASP A 146 29.27 0.89 -7.74
C ASP A 146 29.48 0.76 -9.26
N GLY A 147 28.46 0.26 -9.98
CA GLY A 147 28.40 0.21 -11.44
C GLY A 147 28.97 -1.06 -12.05
N GLU A 148 29.02 -2.17 -11.29
CA GLU A 148 29.32 -3.48 -11.86
C GLU A 148 28.21 -3.93 -12.83
N ASP A 149 28.61 -4.68 -13.86
CA ASP A 149 27.70 -5.23 -14.86
C ASP A 149 26.69 -6.22 -14.26
N ILE A 150 25.43 -6.13 -14.69
CA ILE A 150 24.33 -6.90 -14.11
C ILE A 150 24.45 -8.41 -14.35
N GLU A 151 25.04 -8.85 -15.48
CA GLU A 151 25.25 -10.27 -15.75
C GLU A 151 26.35 -10.88 -14.86
N SER A 152 27.40 -10.10 -14.54
CA SER A 152 28.45 -10.50 -13.59
C SER A 152 27.86 -10.79 -12.21
N VAL A 153 27.02 -9.88 -11.71
CA VAL A 153 26.34 -10.06 -10.42
C VAL A 153 25.32 -11.20 -10.50
N ARG A 154 24.63 -11.38 -11.63
CA ARG A 154 23.67 -12.47 -11.85
C ARG A 154 24.32 -13.85 -11.76
N GLU A 155 25.49 -14.07 -12.36
CA GLU A 155 26.20 -15.35 -12.29
C GLU A 155 26.62 -15.72 -10.85
N ASP A 156 27.12 -14.77 -10.08
CA ASP A 156 27.52 -14.99 -8.68
C ASP A 156 26.30 -15.21 -7.77
N PHE A 157 25.22 -14.45 -7.99
CA PHE A 157 23.97 -14.63 -7.27
C PHE A 157 23.36 -16.01 -7.55
N ALA A 158 23.26 -16.41 -8.83
CA ALA A 158 22.79 -17.74 -9.25
C ALA A 158 23.53 -18.86 -8.52
N ARG A 159 24.85 -18.73 -8.41
CA ARG A 159 25.73 -19.75 -7.80
C ARG A 159 25.50 -19.90 -6.29
N ASN A 160 25.15 -18.82 -5.59
CA ASN A 160 24.97 -18.79 -4.13
C ASN A 160 23.52 -19.06 -3.68
N PHE A 161 22.54 -18.77 -4.55
CA PHE A 161 21.11 -18.80 -4.21
C PHE A 161 20.31 -19.89 -4.94
N LYS A 162 20.98 -20.76 -5.72
CA LYS A 162 20.36 -21.87 -6.48
C LYS A 162 19.38 -22.75 -5.67
N ASP A 163 19.70 -23.00 -4.39
CA ASP A 163 18.97 -23.89 -3.51
C ASP A 163 18.21 -23.13 -2.39
N VAL A 164 17.80 -21.88 -2.66
CA VAL A 164 17.13 -20.94 -1.72
C VAL A 164 15.71 -20.65 -2.19
N SER A 165 14.74 -20.58 -1.27
CA SER A 165 13.36 -20.23 -1.63
C SER A 165 13.20 -18.73 -1.90
N GLY A 166 12.24 -18.35 -2.75
CA GLY A 166 11.86 -16.95 -2.96
C GLY A 166 11.47 -16.25 -1.66
N GLY A 167 10.83 -16.96 -0.72
CA GLY A 167 10.50 -16.46 0.62
C GLY A 167 11.73 -16.09 1.46
N GLU A 168 12.80 -16.89 1.45
CA GLU A 168 14.04 -16.59 2.19
C GLU A 168 14.77 -15.35 1.62
N ILE A 169 14.75 -15.16 0.29
CA ILE A 169 15.29 -13.95 -0.35
C ILE A 169 14.43 -12.72 -0.04
N SER A 170 13.11 -12.82 -0.21
CA SER A 170 12.15 -11.75 0.12
C SER A 170 12.28 -11.31 1.59
N THR A 171 12.42 -12.26 2.52
CA THR A 171 12.65 -11.97 3.95
C THR A 171 13.94 -11.19 4.17
N ALA A 172 15.05 -11.63 3.57
CA ALA A 172 16.32 -10.92 3.68
C ALA A 172 16.26 -9.49 3.09
N GLU A 173 15.50 -9.28 2.02
CA GLU A 173 15.25 -7.97 1.44
C GLU A 173 14.40 -7.06 2.33
N GLN A 174 13.30 -7.56 2.91
CA GLN A 174 12.50 -6.81 3.89
C GLN A 174 13.35 -6.41 5.10
N GLU A 175 14.22 -7.30 5.59
CA GLU A 175 15.16 -6.98 6.67
C GLU A 175 16.23 -5.94 6.28
N LEU A 176 16.60 -5.85 5.00
CA LEU A 176 17.51 -4.81 4.51
C LEU A 176 16.79 -3.45 4.38
N ILE A 177 15.53 -3.45 3.93
CA ILE A 177 14.66 -2.26 3.95
C ILE A 177 14.49 -1.76 5.39
N ALA A 178 14.18 -2.65 6.34
CA ALA A 178 14.09 -2.34 7.77
C ALA A 178 15.44 -1.88 8.35
N GLY A 179 16.56 -2.40 7.84
CA GLY A 179 17.92 -1.96 8.13
C GLY A 179 18.31 -0.60 7.52
N GLY A 180 17.41 0.06 6.78
CA GLY A 180 17.62 1.39 6.22
C GLY A 180 18.19 1.44 4.81
N VAL A 181 18.25 0.31 4.08
CA VAL A 181 18.61 0.30 2.66
C VAL A 181 17.47 0.93 1.84
N PRO A 182 17.74 1.91 0.95
CA PRO A 182 16.70 2.53 0.14
C PRO A 182 15.98 1.52 -0.77
N MET A 183 14.64 1.60 -0.79
CA MET A 183 13.78 0.70 -1.58
C MET A 183 14.19 0.65 -3.07
N GLU A 184 14.57 1.79 -3.68
CA GLU A 184 15.05 1.86 -5.06
C GLU A 184 16.28 0.97 -5.34
N LYS A 185 17.15 0.75 -4.34
CA LYS A 185 18.30 -0.17 -4.47
C LYS A 185 17.85 -1.62 -4.39
N VAL A 186 16.93 -1.94 -3.48
CA VAL A 186 16.38 -3.29 -3.31
C VAL A 186 15.59 -3.71 -4.56
N LEU A 187 14.84 -2.79 -5.18
CA LEU A 187 14.12 -3.03 -6.44
C LEU A 187 15.03 -3.46 -7.60
N ARG A 188 16.28 -2.97 -7.67
CA ARG A 188 17.25 -3.44 -8.68
C ARG A 188 17.67 -4.89 -8.48
N LEU A 189 17.58 -5.41 -7.25
CA LEU A 189 17.81 -6.82 -6.97
C LEU A 189 16.62 -7.68 -7.41
N CYS A 190 15.41 -7.11 -7.42
CA CYS A 190 14.20 -7.83 -7.84
C CYS A 190 14.26 -8.28 -9.31
N ASP A 191 14.78 -7.43 -10.20
CA ASP A 191 15.01 -7.83 -11.60
C ASP A 191 16.03 -8.97 -11.73
N VAL A 192 17.09 -8.93 -10.91
CA VAL A 192 18.11 -9.99 -10.86
C VAL A 192 17.51 -11.30 -10.33
N HIS A 193 16.82 -11.30 -9.19
CA HIS A 193 16.26 -12.52 -8.61
C HIS A 193 15.10 -13.09 -9.46
N ALA A 194 14.30 -12.25 -10.13
CA ALA A 194 13.22 -12.72 -11.00
C ALA A 194 13.77 -13.53 -12.18
N SER A 195 14.83 -13.03 -12.84
CA SER A 195 15.52 -13.72 -13.94
C SER A 195 16.23 -15.02 -13.53
N LEU A 196 16.42 -15.25 -12.23
CA LEU A 196 17.03 -16.48 -11.70
C LEU A 196 16.00 -17.58 -11.42
N PHE A 197 14.76 -17.17 -11.12
CA PHE A 197 13.65 -18.10 -10.90
C PHE A 197 13.02 -18.61 -12.21
N GLU A 198 13.34 -18.02 -13.37
CA GLU A 198 12.92 -18.47 -14.71
C GLU A 198 13.36 -19.91 -15.10
N GLY A 199 14.17 -20.60 -14.29
CA GLY A 199 14.71 -21.92 -14.63
C GLY A 199 14.59 -23.02 -13.57
N HIS A 200 14.60 -22.68 -12.27
CA HIS A 200 14.57 -23.68 -11.20
C HIS A 200 14.04 -23.12 -9.88
N VAL A 201 12.79 -23.44 -9.53
CA VAL A 201 12.33 -23.45 -8.13
C VAL A 201 11.65 -24.78 -7.85
N SER A 202 12.31 -25.61 -7.04
CA SER A 202 11.70 -26.76 -6.39
C SER A 202 11.23 -26.34 -4.99
N CYS A 203 10.19 -25.50 -4.92
CA CYS A 203 9.49 -25.33 -3.65
C CYS A 203 8.89 -26.69 -3.24
N VAL A 204 9.05 -27.04 -1.97
CA VAL A 204 8.42 -28.25 -1.42
C VAL A 204 6.91 -28.00 -1.47
N SER A 205 6.21 -28.76 -2.30
CA SER A 205 4.79 -28.53 -2.59
C SER A 205 3.94 -28.59 -1.32
N THR A 206 3.35 -27.46 -0.95
CA THR A 206 2.44 -27.29 0.19
C THR A 206 1.04 -27.83 -0.12
N GLY A 207 0.98 -29.11 -0.46
CA GLY A 207 -0.25 -29.87 -0.63
C GLY A 207 -0.98 -29.65 -1.96
N ALA A 208 -1.89 -30.58 -2.30
CA ALA A 208 -2.63 -30.58 -3.56
C ALA A 208 -3.76 -29.52 -3.65
N ALA A 209 -3.76 -28.52 -2.76
CA ALA A 209 -4.82 -27.51 -2.68
C ALA A 209 -4.78 -26.56 -3.89
N GLU A 210 -3.59 -26.13 -4.31
CA GLU A 210 -3.39 -25.23 -5.46
C GLU A 210 -3.68 -25.88 -6.83
N GLU A 211 -3.65 -27.21 -6.90
CA GLU A 211 -4.04 -27.98 -8.09
C GLU A 211 -5.54 -28.33 -8.08
N THR A 212 -6.26 -28.04 -6.97
CA THR A 212 -7.68 -28.36 -6.85
C THR A 212 -8.51 -27.35 -7.64
N PRO A 213 -9.35 -27.81 -8.60
CA PRO A 213 -10.19 -26.90 -9.37
C PRO A 213 -11.04 -25.99 -8.49
N GLY A 214 -10.98 -24.69 -8.79
CA GLY A 214 -11.69 -23.64 -8.06
C GLY A 214 -10.92 -22.99 -6.91
N HIS A 215 -9.76 -23.52 -6.50
CA HIS A 215 -8.88 -22.80 -5.58
C HIS A 215 -8.45 -21.45 -6.21
N PRO A 216 -8.35 -20.33 -5.49
CA PRO A 216 -7.98 -19.03 -6.07
C PRO A 216 -6.70 -19.06 -6.92
N ILE A 217 -5.64 -19.69 -6.41
CA ILE A 217 -4.39 -19.93 -7.18
C ILE A 217 -4.63 -20.78 -8.45
N TRP A 218 -5.47 -21.81 -8.40
CA TRP A 218 -5.81 -22.60 -9.59
C TRP A 218 -6.49 -21.70 -10.64
N THR A 219 -7.42 -20.85 -10.22
CA THR A 219 -8.10 -19.88 -11.08
C THR A 219 -7.11 -18.91 -11.72
N MET A 220 -6.18 -18.34 -10.93
CA MET A 220 -5.14 -17.44 -11.43
C MET A 220 -4.23 -18.12 -12.46
N ARG A 221 -3.73 -19.33 -12.19
CA ARG A 221 -2.93 -20.09 -13.16
C ARG A 221 -3.67 -20.37 -14.46
N GLN A 222 -4.96 -20.71 -14.37
CA GLN A 222 -5.78 -20.91 -15.56
C GLN A 222 -5.98 -19.62 -16.37
N GLU A 223 -6.10 -18.46 -15.72
CA GLU A 223 -6.15 -17.17 -16.42
C GLU A 223 -4.80 -16.84 -17.07
N ASN A 224 -3.69 -17.08 -16.39
CA ASN A 224 -2.33 -16.89 -16.91
C ASN A 224 -2.05 -17.73 -18.16
N GLU A 225 -2.46 -19.01 -18.15
CA GLU A 225 -2.41 -19.86 -19.35
C GLU A 225 -3.21 -19.24 -20.53
N ARG A 226 -4.38 -18.64 -20.25
CA ARG A 226 -5.21 -17.99 -21.28
C ARG A 226 -4.65 -16.66 -21.76
N ILE A 227 -4.08 -15.85 -20.88
CA ILE A 227 -3.36 -14.61 -21.22
C ILE A 227 -2.23 -14.94 -22.19
N MET A 228 -1.37 -15.90 -21.83
CA MET A 228 -0.25 -16.35 -22.67
C MET A 228 -0.71 -16.93 -24.01
N SER A 229 -1.79 -17.72 -24.02
CA SER A 229 -2.38 -18.26 -25.26
C SER A 229 -2.90 -17.14 -26.17
N PHE A 230 -3.67 -16.20 -25.63
CA PHE A 230 -4.21 -15.06 -26.37
C PHE A 230 -3.09 -14.18 -26.96
N ILE A 231 -2.05 -13.87 -26.18
CA ILE A 231 -0.89 -13.10 -26.63
C ILE A 231 -0.17 -13.80 -27.80
N ASN A 232 0.10 -15.09 -27.67
CA ASN A 232 0.93 -15.83 -28.64
C ASN A 232 0.17 -16.28 -29.90
N ASP A 233 -1.10 -16.68 -29.76
CA ASP A 233 -1.90 -17.21 -30.89
C ASP A 233 -2.66 -16.12 -31.67
N ARG A 234 -2.82 -14.92 -31.09
CA ARG A 234 -3.64 -13.84 -31.67
C ARG A 234 -2.89 -12.50 -31.77
N VAL A 235 -2.53 -11.87 -30.64
CA VAL A 235 -1.98 -10.51 -30.64
C VAL A 235 -0.64 -10.44 -31.39
N LYS A 236 0.34 -11.26 -31.00
CA LYS A 236 1.67 -11.29 -31.67
C LYS A 236 1.57 -11.59 -33.18
N PRO A 237 0.76 -12.55 -33.66
CA PRO A 237 0.49 -12.72 -35.09
C PRO A 237 -0.06 -11.48 -35.80
N ASP A 238 -1.01 -10.76 -35.19
CA ASP A 238 -1.71 -9.66 -35.85
C ASP A 238 -0.88 -8.36 -35.81
N VAL A 239 -0.13 -8.12 -34.74
CA VAL A 239 0.95 -7.11 -34.68
C VAL A 239 2.03 -7.38 -35.75
N ARG A 240 2.45 -8.64 -35.95
CA ARG A 240 3.35 -8.99 -37.06
C ARG A 240 2.76 -8.70 -38.44
N ARG A 241 1.45 -8.91 -38.65
CA ARG A 241 0.78 -8.53 -39.92
C ARG A 241 0.89 -7.02 -40.16
N VAL A 242 0.67 -6.20 -39.13
CA VAL A 242 0.85 -4.73 -39.21
C VAL A 242 2.27 -4.39 -39.65
N ARG A 243 3.29 -4.96 -39.02
CA ARG A 243 4.70 -4.69 -39.36
C ARG A 243 5.14 -5.20 -40.74
N THR A 244 4.34 -6.07 -41.38
CA THR A 244 4.52 -6.46 -42.79
C THR A 244 3.73 -5.63 -43.80
N LEU A 245 2.92 -4.65 -43.34
CA LEU A 245 2.26 -3.71 -44.25
C LEU A 245 3.29 -2.88 -45.02
N THR A 246 2.98 -2.66 -46.30
CA THR A 246 3.71 -1.74 -47.16
C THR A 246 2.79 -0.57 -47.52
N ASP A 247 3.35 0.59 -47.87
CA ASP A 247 2.54 1.75 -48.27
C ASP A 247 1.67 1.49 -49.51
N THR A 248 2.00 0.45 -50.28
CA THR A 248 1.22 -0.08 -51.41
C THR A 248 -0.01 -0.90 -51.03
N ALA A 249 -0.23 -1.22 -49.75
CA ALA A 249 -1.40 -1.95 -49.28
C ALA A 249 -2.71 -1.17 -49.53
N SER A 250 -3.75 -1.88 -49.96
CA SER A 250 -5.07 -1.31 -50.26
C SER A 250 -5.79 -0.80 -49.00
N ALA A 251 -6.81 0.03 -49.20
CA ALA A 251 -7.65 0.52 -48.10
C ALA A 251 -8.44 -0.62 -47.42
N ASP A 252 -8.83 -1.65 -48.19
CA ASP A 252 -9.57 -2.80 -47.68
C ASP A 252 -8.68 -3.70 -46.79
N GLU A 253 -7.42 -3.94 -47.19
CA GLU A 253 -6.44 -4.67 -46.37
C GLU A 253 -6.16 -3.97 -45.04
N ARG A 254 -5.95 -2.63 -45.07
CA ARG A 254 -5.79 -1.83 -43.85
C ARG A 254 -7.02 -1.89 -42.96
N SER A 255 -8.22 -1.78 -43.54
CA SER A 255 -9.48 -1.86 -42.80
C SER A 255 -9.70 -3.23 -42.15
N GLY A 256 -9.30 -4.31 -42.83
CA GLY A 256 -9.30 -5.66 -42.27
C GLY A 256 -8.35 -5.80 -41.08
N ILE A 257 -7.14 -5.26 -41.17
CA ILE A 257 -6.16 -5.27 -40.06
C ILE A 257 -6.65 -4.41 -38.89
N VAL A 258 -7.23 -3.22 -39.13
CA VAL A 258 -7.84 -2.41 -38.08
C VAL A 258 -8.95 -3.17 -37.34
N ALA A 259 -9.79 -3.93 -38.06
CA ALA A 259 -10.84 -4.73 -37.43
C ALA A 259 -10.27 -5.83 -36.51
N LEU A 260 -9.15 -6.44 -36.88
CA LEU A 260 -8.41 -7.37 -36.03
C LEU A 260 -7.87 -6.66 -34.78
N LEU A 261 -7.09 -5.58 -34.95
CA LEU A 261 -6.49 -4.85 -33.82
C LEU A 261 -7.55 -4.33 -32.83
N LYS A 262 -8.69 -3.81 -33.31
CA LYS A 262 -9.80 -3.39 -32.44
C LYS A 262 -10.39 -4.55 -31.64
N ALA A 263 -10.56 -5.70 -32.28
CA ALA A 263 -11.02 -6.89 -31.58
C ALA A 263 -9.97 -7.41 -30.59
N ASP A 264 -8.67 -7.26 -30.88
CA ASP A 264 -7.57 -7.69 -30.03
C ASP A 264 -7.49 -6.81 -28.78
N ILE A 265 -7.46 -5.48 -28.94
CA ILE A 265 -7.49 -4.49 -27.85
C ILE A 265 -8.69 -4.74 -26.92
N ALA A 266 -9.89 -4.94 -27.49
CA ALA A 266 -11.09 -5.24 -26.72
C ALA A 266 -10.94 -6.51 -25.86
N THR A 267 -10.39 -7.60 -26.41
CA THR A 267 -10.10 -8.82 -25.65
C THR A 267 -8.95 -8.64 -24.66
N PHE A 268 -7.95 -7.82 -24.96
CA PHE A 268 -6.83 -7.53 -24.06
C PHE A 268 -7.31 -6.88 -22.76
N SER A 269 -8.36 -6.05 -22.82
CA SER A 269 -8.97 -5.46 -21.61
C SER A 269 -9.48 -6.47 -20.57
N GLU A 270 -9.71 -7.75 -20.95
CA GLU A 270 -10.06 -8.81 -19.99
C GLU A 270 -8.95 -9.09 -18.97
N VAL A 271 -7.67 -8.82 -19.31
CA VAL A 271 -6.54 -8.92 -18.37
C VAL A 271 -6.76 -8.04 -17.13
N PHE A 272 -7.43 -6.89 -17.28
CA PHE A 272 -7.66 -5.95 -16.18
C PHE A 272 -8.57 -6.54 -15.09
N ILE A 273 -9.41 -7.52 -15.42
CA ILE A 273 -10.26 -8.25 -14.47
C ILE A 273 -9.40 -9.14 -13.57
N HIS A 274 -8.43 -9.86 -14.17
CA HIS A 274 -7.47 -10.68 -13.45
C HIS A 274 -6.60 -9.81 -12.51
N TYR A 275 -6.03 -8.71 -13.03
CA TYR A 275 -5.26 -7.78 -12.20
C TYR A 275 -6.08 -7.20 -11.05
N LYS A 276 -7.33 -6.79 -11.30
CA LYS A 276 -8.20 -6.27 -10.24
C LYS A 276 -8.49 -7.28 -9.13
N ARG A 277 -8.66 -8.58 -9.46
CA ARG A 277 -8.80 -9.63 -8.44
C ARG A 277 -7.53 -9.80 -7.61
N LYS A 278 -6.37 -9.83 -8.25
CA LYS A 278 -5.06 -9.85 -7.58
C LYS A 278 -4.88 -8.65 -6.63
N GLU A 279 -5.17 -7.44 -7.13
CA GLU A 279 -5.04 -6.17 -6.43
C GLU A 279 -5.95 -6.05 -5.20
N GLU A 280 -7.23 -6.43 -5.34
CA GLU A 280 -8.26 -6.17 -4.32
C GLU A 280 -8.47 -7.36 -3.36
N LEU A 281 -8.13 -8.59 -3.76
CA LEU A 281 -8.35 -9.80 -2.94
C LEU A 281 -7.05 -10.43 -2.42
N LEU A 282 -5.97 -10.48 -3.22
CA LEU A 282 -4.76 -11.19 -2.83
C LEU A 282 -3.77 -10.28 -2.09
N PHE A 283 -3.49 -9.09 -2.62
CA PHE A 283 -2.56 -8.14 -1.99
C PHE A 283 -2.94 -7.77 -0.55
N PRO A 284 -4.20 -7.46 -0.19
CA PRO A 284 -4.55 -7.09 1.18
C PRO A 284 -4.34 -8.23 2.20
N HIS A 285 -4.28 -9.48 1.75
CA HIS A 285 -3.98 -10.62 2.60
C HIS A 285 -2.47 -10.78 2.83
N LEU A 286 -1.65 -10.57 1.79
CA LEU A 286 -0.18 -10.52 1.91
C LEU A 286 0.29 -9.34 2.78
N GLU A 287 -0.31 -8.16 2.62
CA GLU A 287 0.04 -6.96 3.38
C GLU A 287 -0.25 -7.10 4.89
N ARG A 288 -1.28 -7.89 5.27
CA ARG A 288 -1.57 -8.22 6.68
C ARG A 288 -0.55 -9.19 7.28
N HIS A 289 0.28 -9.83 6.47
CA HIS A 289 1.44 -10.64 6.86
C HIS A 289 2.76 -9.85 6.68
N ASP A 290 2.69 -8.51 6.62
CA ASP A 290 3.80 -7.57 6.37
C ASP A 290 4.50 -7.71 4.99
N ILE A 291 3.96 -8.52 4.07
CA ILE A 291 4.49 -8.74 2.71
C ILE A 291 3.96 -7.65 1.78
N THR A 292 4.59 -6.47 1.84
CA THR A 292 4.16 -5.29 1.05
C THR A 292 4.98 -5.02 -0.21
N GLY A 293 5.96 -5.89 -0.53
CA GLY A 293 6.81 -5.76 -1.72
C GLY A 293 6.05 -5.99 -3.04
N PRO A 294 5.42 -7.17 -3.22
CA PRO A 294 4.71 -7.51 -4.46
C PRO A 294 3.61 -6.51 -4.81
N SER A 295 2.78 -6.10 -3.84
CA SER A 295 1.64 -5.20 -4.08
C SER A 295 2.05 -3.84 -4.63
N LYS A 296 3.13 -3.24 -4.09
CA LYS A 296 3.64 -1.94 -4.52
C LYS A 296 4.27 -1.95 -5.92
N VAL A 297 4.89 -3.06 -6.30
CA VAL A 297 5.62 -3.18 -7.58
C VAL A 297 4.72 -3.68 -8.70
N MET A 298 3.93 -4.73 -8.44
CA MET A 298 3.07 -5.33 -9.45
C MET A 298 1.95 -4.37 -9.87
N TRP A 299 1.33 -3.63 -8.94
CA TRP A 299 0.30 -2.63 -9.28
C TRP A 299 0.79 -1.60 -10.31
N GLY A 300 2.00 -1.06 -10.12
CA GLY A 300 2.58 -0.11 -11.08
C GLY A 300 2.77 -0.73 -12.47
N LYS A 301 3.11 -2.02 -12.53
CA LYS A 301 3.28 -2.76 -13.77
C LYS A 301 1.94 -3.19 -14.41
N ASP A 302 0.92 -3.48 -13.61
CA ASP A 302 -0.46 -3.68 -14.06
C ASP A 302 -1.02 -2.40 -14.71
N ASP A 303 -0.66 -1.22 -14.17
CA ASP A 303 -0.97 0.08 -14.75
C ASP A 303 -0.19 0.38 -16.05
N GLU A 304 1.06 -0.08 -16.20
CA GLU A 304 1.80 0.03 -17.47
C GLU A 304 1.09 -0.73 -18.60
N VAL A 305 0.67 -1.99 -18.37
CA VAL A 305 -0.15 -2.78 -19.31
C VAL A 305 -1.46 -2.05 -19.67
N ARG A 306 -2.18 -1.53 -18.66
CA ARG A 306 -3.42 -0.75 -18.88
C ARG A 306 -3.17 0.48 -19.75
N ASN A 307 -2.10 1.22 -19.50
CA ASN A 307 -1.76 2.43 -20.23
C ASN A 307 -1.39 2.13 -21.69
N ALA A 308 -0.62 1.08 -21.96
CA ALA A 308 -0.26 0.65 -23.31
C ALA A 308 -1.51 0.24 -24.13
N VAL A 309 -2.40 -0.57 -23.56
CA VAL A 309 -3.67 -0.98 -24.21
C VAL A 309 -4.58 0.22 -24.50
N HIS A 310 -4.77 1.14 -23.54
CA HIS A 310 -5.54 2.37 -23.79
C HIS A 310 -4.85 3.31 -24.80
N GLY A 311 -3.53 3.32 -24.87
CA GLY A 311 -2.75 4.03 -25.88
C GLY A 311 -3.02 3.52 -27.30
N ALA A 312 -3.01 2.20 -27.47
CA ALA A 312 -3.39 1.54 -28.72
C ALA A 312 -4.84 1.84 -29.13
N GLU A 313 -5.78 1.82 -28.17
CA GLU A 313 -7.19 2.16 -28.40
C GLU A 313 -7.35 3.61 -28.87
N ALA A 314 -6.84 4.58 -28.10
CA ALA A 314 -6.94 5.99 -28.39
C ALA A 314 -6.31 6.36 -29.75
N LEU A 315 -5.21 5.72 -30.12
CA LEU A 315 -4.56 5.93 -31.42
C LEU A 315 -5.43 5.42 -32.58
N LEU A 316 -6.16 4.31 -32.42
CA LEU A 316 -7.14 3.84 -33.41
C LEU A 316 -8.42 4.69 -33.46
N GLU A 317 -8.82 5.34 -32.38
CA GLU A 317 -9.98 6.24 -32.36
C GLU A 317 -9.67 7.60 -33.02
N THR A 318 -8.52 8.19 -32.71
CA THR A 318 -8.06 9.47 -33.30
C THR A 318 -7.86 9.42 -34.81
N ALA A 319 -7.77 8.23 -35.40
CA ALA A 319 -7.67 8.02 -36.84
C ALA A 319 -8.91 8.48 -37.64
N TYR A 320 -10.09 8.62 -37.01
CA TYR A 320 -11.37 8.97 -37.68
C TYR A 320 -11.71 8.17 -38.96
N GLY A 321 -11.20 6.94 -39.08
CA GLY A 321 -11.38 6.09 -40.27
C GLY A 321 -10.28 6.21 -41.34
N THR A 322 -9.35 7.15 -41.21
CA THR A 322 -8.15 7.23 -42.05
C THR A 322 -6.95 6.56 -41.38
N TYR A 323 -6.67 5.32 -41.77
CA TYR A 323 -5.58 4.51 -41.22
C TYR A 323 -4.42 4.43 -42.23
N ASP A 324 -3.32 5.12 -41.93
CA ASP A 324 -2.06 4.99 -42.66
C ASP A 324 -1.10 3.98 -41.99
N SER A 325 -0.01 3.67 -42.67
CA SER A 325 1.02 2.72 -42.22
C SER A 325 1.73 3.18 -40.95
N GLN A 326 1.90 4.49 -40.74
CA GLN A 326 2.58 5.04 -39.58
C GLN A 326 1.71 4.97 -38.33
N LEU A 327 0.42 5.33 -38.44
CA LEU A 327 -0.54 5.19 -37.36
C LEU A 327 -0.69 3.74 -36.93
N LEU A 328 -0.82 2.81 -37.88
CA LEU A 328 -0.90 1.38 -37.58
C LEU A 328 0.38 0.87 -36.93
N SER A 329 1.56 1.32 -37.36
CA SER A 329 2.82 1.00 -36.67
C SER A 329 2.79 1.45 -35.21
N GLY A 330 2.35 2.67 -34.90
CA GLY A 330 2.25 3.13 -33.52
C GLY A 330 1.28 2.33 -32.65
N VAL A 331 0.19 1.81 -33.24
CA VAL A 331 -0.73 0.89 -32.55
C VAL A 331 -0.06 -0.46 -32.29
N ALA A 332 0.70 -0.97 -33.26
CA ALA A 332 1.51 -2.18 -33.11
C ALA A 332 2.60 -2.03 -32.05
N ASP A 333 3.20 -0.84 -31.92
CA ASP A 333 4.25 -0.58 -30.92
C ASP A 333 3.67 -0.56 -29.50
N TYR A 334 2.51 0.08 -29.27
CA TYR A 334 1.78 -0.01 -27.99
C TYR A 334 1.32 -1.44 -27.66
N LEU A 335 0.95 -2.24 -28.67
CA LEU A 335 0.55 -3.63 -28.45
C LEU A 335 1.74 -4.55 -28.14
N ASP A 336 2.93 -4.29 -28.71
CA ASP A 336 4.15 -5.00 -28.30
C ASP A 336 4.56 -4.64 -26.86
N GLU A 337 4.44 -3.37 -26.45
CA GLU A 337 4.66 -2.92 -25.06
C GLU A 337 3.70 -3.63 -24.09
N ALA A 338 2.40 -3.62 -24.38
CA ALA A 338 1.38 -4.33 -23.58
C ALA A 338 1.65 -5.85 -23.51
N VAL A 339 2.17 -6.44 -24.59
CA VAL A 339 2.53 -7.86 -24.67
C VAL A 339 3.75 -8.18 -23.81
N GLU A 340 4.84 -7.42 -23.94
CA GLU A 340 6.07 -7.63 -23.17
C GLU A 340 5.79 -7.50 -21.66
N ASP A 341 4.99 -6.51 -21.29
CA ASP A 341 4.62 -6.24 -19.91
C ASP A 341 3.67 -7.29 -19.32
N ALA A 342 2.70 -7.77 -20.09
CA ALA A 342 1.80 -8.84 -19.66
C ALA A 342 2.52 -10.19 -19.51
N GLU A 343 3.44 -10.54 -20.42
CA GLU A 343 4.27 -11.74 -20.28
C GLU A 343 5.23 -11.61 -19.07
N SER A 344 5.77 -10.41 -18.82
CA SER A 344 6.56 -10.11 -17.62
C SER A 344 5.75 -10.24 -16.33
N MET A 345 4.47 -9.85 -16.34
CA MET A 345 3.58 -9.98 -15.19
C MET A 345 3.24 -11.44 -14.90
N VAL A 346 2.84 -12.22 -15.91
CA VAL A 346 2.57 -13.67 -15.75
C VAL A 346 3.79 -14.39 -15.16
N SER A 347 5.01 -14.07 -15.63
CA SER A 347 6.24 -14.63 -15.05
C SER A 347 6.42 -14.25 -13.57
N LYS A 348 6.19 -12.98 -13.20
CA LYS A 348 6.27 -12.52 -11.80
C LYS A 348 5.20 -13.17 -10.92
N GLU A 349 4.01 -13.43 -11.45
CA GLU A 349 2.94 -14.09 -10.72
C GLU A 349 3.28 -15.55 -10.41
N GLU A 350 3.60 -16.35 -11.45
CA GLU A 350 3.94 -17.77 -11.28
C GLU A 350 5.20 -18.00 -10.42
N ASN A 351 6.23 -17.17 -10.58
CA ASN A 351 7.53 -17.39 -9.96
C ASN A 351 7.71 -16.67 -8.61
N VAL A 352 6.89 -15.67 -8.28
CA VAL A 352 7.04 -14.87 -7.05
C VAL A 352 5.73 -14.75 -6.27
N LEU A 353 4.67 -14.19 -6.86
CA LEU A 353 3.43 -13.89 -6.13
C LEU A 353 2.73 -15.16 -5.63
N ILE A 354 2.56 -16.14 -6.50
CA ILE A 354 1.84 -17.39 -6.21
C ILE A 354 2.60 -18.19 -5.13
N PRO A 355 3.92 -18.46 -5.25
CA PRO A 355 4.69 -19.13 -4.19
C PRO A 355 4.62 -18.42 -2.84
N LEU A 356 4.83 -17.09 -2.79
CA LEU A 356 4.71 -16.32 -1.53
C LEU A 356 3.30 -16.42 -0.94
N SER A 357 2.27 -16.39 -1.78
CA SER A 357 0.90 -16.49 -1.30
C SER A 357 0.61 -17.85 -0.68
N LEU A 358 1.08 -18.94 -1.31
CA LEU A 358 0.92 -20.31 -0.82
C LEU A 358 1.71 -20.59 0.46
N GLU A 359 2.85 -19.91 0.65
CA GLU A 359 3.68 -20.02 1.86
C GLU A 359 3.04 -19.33 3.07
N HIS A 360 2.34 -18.20 2.85
CA HIS A 360 1.89 -17.32 3.94
C HIS A 360 0.37 -17.30 4.20
N LEU A 361 -0.49 -17.55 3.21
CA LEU A 361 -1.95 -17.46 3.40
C LEU A 361 -2.55 -18.74 4.01
N SER A 362 -3.42 -18.55 5.01
CA SER A 362 -4.13 -19.64 5.67
C SER A 362 -5.33 -20.15 4.86
N ALA A 363 -5.81 -21.36 5.17
CA ALA A 363 -7.00 -21.93 4.53
C ALA A 363 -8.26 -21.07 4.78
N THR A 364 -8.31 -20.38 5.91
CA THR A 364 -9.34 -19.39 6.26
C THR A 364 -9.27 -18.17 5.34
N GLN A 365 -8.07 -17.65 5.06
CA GLN A 365 -7.86 -16.54 4.13
C GLN A 365 -8.19 -16.93 2.68
N TRP A 366 -7.78 -18.12 2.24
CA TRP A 366 -8.15 -18.65 0.91
C TRP A 366 -9.65 -18.83 0.75
N THR A 367 -10.36 -19.24 1.81
CA THR A 367 -11.82 -19.36 1.80
C THR A 367 -12.51 -18.00 1.67
N GLN A 368 -11.94 -16.93 2.25
CA GLN A 368 -12.44 -15.57 2.06
C GLN A 368 -12.26 -15.12 0.60
N ILE A 369 -11.04 -15.25 0.05
CA ILE A 369 -10.74 -14.87 -1.33
C ILE A 369 -11.70 -15.59 -2.30
N ALA A 370 -11.82 -16.92 -2.21
CA ALA A 370 -12.70 -17.71 -3.07
C ALA A 370 -14.19 -17.33 -2.99
N ALA A 371 -14.65 -16.77 -1.87
CA ALA A 371 -16.03 -16.28 -1.73
C ALA A 371 -16.25 -14.94 -2.46
N GLU A 372 -15.23 -14.08 -2.49
CA GLU A 372 -15.28 -12.71 -3.02
C GLU A 372 -14.89 -12.62 -4.52
N GLU A 373 -14.14 -13.58 -5.06
CA GLU A 373 -13.70 -13.60 -6.49
C GLU A 373 -14.84 -13.38 -7.50
N ASN A 374 -16.02 -13.93 -7.24
CA ASN A 374 -17.18 -13.82 -8.13
C ASN A 374 -17.76 -12.40 -8.23
N GLU A 375 -17.45 -11.48 -7.30
CA GLU A 375 -17.89 -10.08 -7.38
C GLU A 375 -17.14 -9.29 -8.45
N PHE A 376 -15.91 -9.71 -8.77
CA PHE A 376 -15.03 -9.09 -9.76
C PHE A 376 -15.13 -9.75 -11.14
N GLY A 377 -15.46 -11.05 -11.16
CA GLY A 377 -15.53 -11.87 -12.38
C GLY A 377 -14.18 -12.47 -12.77
N HIS A 378 -14.15 -13.22 -13.87
CA HIS A 378 -12.99 -13.98 -14.33
C HIS A 378 -12.63 -13.61 -15.77
N ALA A 379 -11.34 -13.57 -16.07
CA ALA A 379 -10.80 -13.21 -17.38
C ALA A 379 -10.82 -14.38 -18.37
N PHE A 380 -10.83 -14.10 -19.67
CA PHE A 380 -10.66 -15.06 -20.77
C PHE A 380 -11.60 -16.27 -20.75
N GLY A 381 -12.82 -16.06 -20.22
CA GLY A 381 -13.83 -17.10 -20.08
C GLY A 381 -13.46 -18.23 -19.13
N VAL A 382 -12.50 -18.04 -18.21
CA VAL A 382 -12.27 -18.96 -17.10
C VAL A 382 -13.51 -18.98 -16.21
N ASN A 383 -13.95 -20.18 -15.83
CA ASN A 383 -15.15 -20.39 -15.01
C ASN A 383 -14.82 -21.44 -13.95
N PRO A 384 -14.28 -21.03 -12.79
CA PRO A 384 -13.90 -21.97 -11.74
C PRO A 384 -15.15 -22.62 -11.12
N PRO A 385 -15.07 -23.91 -10.73
CA PRO A 385 -16.06 -24.51 -9.85
C PRO A 385 -15.96 -23.89 -8.45
N ALA A 386 -17.03 -23.98 -7.66
CA ALA A 386 -16.99 -23.55 -6.27
C ALA A 386 -16.01 -24.40 -5.45
N TRP A 387 -15.12 -23.74 -4.70
CA TRP A 387 -14.11 -24.38 -3.85
C TRP A 387 -14.35 -24.07 -2.37
N HIS A 388 -13.96 -25.02 -1.52
CA HIS A 388 -14.00 -24.91 -0.07
C HIS A 388 -12.74 -25.57 0.50
N ALA A 389 -12.10 -24.91 1.46
CA ALA A 389 -10.96 -25.48 2.20
C ALA A 389 -11.34 -26.76 2.96
N ASP A 390 -10.33 -27.58 3.28
CA ASP A 390 -10.58 -28.77 4.10
C ASP A 390 -11.04 -28.37 5.52
N PRO A 391 -12.12 -28.98 6.05
CA PRO A 391 -12.61 -28.67 7.39
C PRO A 391 -11.57 -28.85 8.52
N LEU A 392 -10.56 -29.70 8.34
CA LEU A 392 -9.46 -29.89 9.28
C LEU A 392 -8.44 -28.75 9.21
N GLU A 393 -8.17 -28.21 8.02
CA GLU A 393 -7.31 -27.04 7.85
C GLU A 393 -7.96 -25.80 8.48
N LEU A 394 -9.24 -25.57 8.20
CA LEU A 394 -10.05 -24.51 8.85
C LEU A 394 -10.14 -24.67 10.37
N ALA A 395 -10.11 -25.90 10.90
CA ALA A 395 -10.08 -26.14 12.34
C ALA A 395 -8.69 -25.87 12.95
N ASN A 396 -7.62 -26.24 12.24
CA ASN A 396 -6.24 -25.98 12.64
C ASN A 396 -5.90 -24.48 12.63
N ASP A 397 -6.38 -23.74 11.63
CA ASP A 397 -6.25 -22.27 11.56
C ASP A 397 -6.90 -21.62 12.78
N LYS A 398 -8.16 -21.96 13.07
CA LYS A 398 -8.88 -21.44 14.24
C LYS A 398 -8.20 -21.80 15.56
N LEU A 399 -7.59 -22.99 15.64
CA LEU A 399 -6.79 -23.37 16.81
C LEU A 399 -5.54 -22.48 16.93
N LYS A 400 -4.79 -22.26 15.85
CA LYS A 400 -3.63 -21.34 15.83
C LYS A 400 -4.02 -19.91 16.19
N GLU A 401 -5.14 -19.39 15.67
CA GLU A 401 -5.66 -18.07 16.03
C GLU A 401 -6.00 -17.98 17.52
N MET A 402 -6.68 -18.99 18.07
CA MET A 402 -6.98 -19.07 19.50
C MET A 402 -5.72 -19.20 20.36
N GLU A 403 -4.72 -19.95 19.90
CA GLU A 403 -3.42 -20.12 20.57
C GLU A 403 -2.57 -18.84 20.53
N ALA A 404 -2.53 -18.11 19.42
CA ALA A 404 -1.84 -16.82 19.32
C ALA A 404 -2.49 -15.74 20.20
N VAL A 405 -3.83 -15.75 20.31
CA VAL A 405 -4.57 -14.90 21.26
C VAL A 405 -4.31 -15.31 22.72
N ALA A 406 -4.00 -16.57 22.98
CA ALA A 406 -3.72 -17.10 24.32
C ALA A 406 -2.23 -17.01 24.74
N SER A 407 -1.28 -17.06 23.80
CA SER A 407 0.16 -16.97 24.09
C SER A 407 0.62 -15.54 24.34
N GLY A 408 -0.07 -14.55 23.77
CA GLY A 408 0.25 -13.14 23.93
C GLY A 408 1.44 -12.66 23.10
N ASP A 409 1.95 -13.45 22.15
CA ASP A 409 3.11 -13.09 21.31
C ASP A 409 2.84 -11.94 20.31
N TYR A 410 1.60 -11.44 20.22
CA TYR A 410 1.27 -10.15 19.59
C TYR A 410 1.22 -9.01 20.63
N ALA A 411 2.31 -8.85 21.39
CA ALA A 411 2.45 -7.86 22.44
C ALA A 411 3.12 -6.53 22.02
N ASP A 412 2.81 -5.99 20.84
CA ASP A 412 3.00 -4.55 20.58
C ASP A 412 2.00 -3.93 19.56
N ASN A 413 0.72 -3.86 19.96
CA ASN A 413 -0.21 -2.75 19.64
C ASN A 413 -1.62 -2.85 20.24
N ARG A 414 -1.94 -3.88 21.04
CA ARG A 414 -3.27 -4.02 21.69
C ARG A 414 -3.25 -4.03 23.23
N SER A 415 -2.08 -3.85 23.86
CA SER A 415 -1.91 -4.01 25.32
C SER A 415 -2.00 -2.71 26.15
N GLU A 416 -2.94 -1.81 25.81
CA GLU A 416 -3.46 -0.82 26.75
C GLU A 416 -5.00 -0.72 26.66
N ARG A 417 -5.72 -1.80 27.05
CA ARG A 417 -7.08 -1.75 27.64
C ARG A 417 -7.67 -3.15 27.92
N ALA A 418 -7.09 -3.89 28.87
CA ALA A 418 -7.72 -5.14 29.35
C ALA A 418 -7.42 -5.48 30.83
N SER A 419 -7.58 -4.53 31.77
CA SER A 419 -8.05 -4.86 33.13
C SER A 419 -8.23 -3.62 34.02
N HIS A 420 -9.46 -3.12 34.14
CA HIS A 420 -10.09 -2.82 35.44
C HIS A 420 -11.59 -2.52 35.24
N ALA A 421 -12.43 -3.15 36.05
CA ALA A 421 -13.88 -3.04 35.94
C ALA A 421 -14.40 -1.73 36.57
N ALA A 422 -14.36 -0.63 35.81
CA ALA A 422 -15.19 0.57 36.01
C ALA A 422 -15.08 1.53 34.80
N THR A 423 -16.09 1.55 33.92
CA THR A 423 -16.33 2.60 32.89
C THR A 423 -15.12 3.02 32.02
N SER A 424 -15.00 2.46 30.82
CA SER A 424 -14.01 2.87 29.81
C SER A 424 -14.62 3.01 28.40
N PRO A 425 -14.09 3.87 27.50
CA PRO A 425 -14.86 4.37 26.34
C PRO A 425 -14.74 3.58 25.04
N ASP A 426 -13.91 2.54 24.98
CA ASP A 426 -13.61 1.81 23.73
C ASP A 426 -14.33 0.45 23.69
N GLU A 427 -15.61 0.46 23.35
CA GLU A 427 -16.29 -0.75 22.85
C GLU A 427 -16.11 -0.81 21.33
N THR A 428 -15.40 -1.84 20.84
CA THR A 428 -15.28 -2.15 19.42
C THR A 428 -16.49 -2.95 18.95
N ILE A 429 -17.26 -2.37 18.03
CA ILE A 429 -18.43 -2.95 17.39
C ILE A 429 -17.98 -3.68 16.13
N ARG A 430 -18.30 -4.97 16.05
CA ARG A 430 -18.07 -5.81 14.86
C ARG A 430 -19.27 -5.77 13.94
N LEU A 431 -19.05 -5.48 12.67
CA LEU A 431 -20.02 -5.50 11.57
C LEU A 431 -19.60 -6.58 10.56
N SER A 432 -20.47 -6.93 9.62
CA SER A 432 -20.16 -7.94 8.60
C SER A 432 -19.00 -7.56 7.66
N THR A 433 -18.70 -6.27 7.55
CA THR A 433 -17.67 -5.72 6.64
C THR A 433 -16.50 -5.03 7.37
N GLY A 434 -16.38 -5.19 8.69
CA GLY A 434 -15.26 -4.60 9.46
C GLY A 434 -15.58 -4.31 10.92
N GLU A 435 -14.67 -3.60 11.59
CA GLU A 435 -14.79 -3.23 13.01
C GLU A 435 -14.69 -1.71 13.19
N LEU A 436 -15.48 -1.13 14.10
CA LEU A 436 -15.47 0.29 14.45
C LEU A 436 -15.59 0.46 15.97
N THR A 437 -14.84 1.36 16.58
CA THR A 437 -15.15 1.79 17.96
C THR A 437 -16.45 2.57 18.00
N LEU A 438 -17.15 2.57 19.13
CA LEU A 438 -18.36 3.38 19.32
C LEU A 438 -18.11 4.87 18.97
N ALA A 439 -16.95 5.42 19.33
CA ALA A 439 -16.56 6.79 19.00
C ALA A 439 -16.39 7.01 17.48
N GLN A 440 -15.82 6.05 16.75
CA GLN A 440 -15.74 6.10 15.28
C GLN A 440 -17.13 6.04 14.64
N LEU A 441 -18.01 5.16 15.15
CA LEU A 441 -19.38 5.01 14.65
C LEU A 441 -20.21 6.29 14.87
N GLU A 442 -20.12 6.91 16.05
CA GLU A 442 -20.74 8.21 16.32
C GLU A 442 -20.17 9.32 15.42
N GLY A 443 -18.84 9.35 15.24
CA GLY A 443 -18.16 10.31 14.37
C GLY A 443 -18.56 10.20 12.89
N ILE A 444 -18.71 8.98 12.37
CA ILE A 444 -19.20 8.72 11.00
C ILE A 444 -20.62 9.26 10.83
N PHE A 445 -21.56 8.90 11.72
CA PHE A 445 -22.94 9.38 11.62
C PHE A 445 -23.08 10.90 11.85
N ALA A 446 -22.15 11.54 12.56
CA ALA A 446 -22.10 12.99 12.70
C ALA A 446 -21.51 13.70 11.46
N THR A 447 -20.66 13.01 10.70
CA THR A 447 -19.96 13.57 9.52
C THR A 447 -20.73 13.39 8.21
N ILE A 448 -21.53 12.31 8.08
CA ILE A 448 -22.37 12.08 6.90
C ILE A 448 -23.26 13.32 6.67
N PRO A 449 -23.31 13.90 5.45
CA PRO A 449 -24.06 15.13 5.16
C PRO A 449 -25.57 14.87 4.97
N LEU A 450 -26.17 14.11 5.90
CA LEU A 450 -27.58 13.73 5.98
C LEU A 450 -28.07 13.84 7.43
N ASP A 451 -29.23 14.44 7.65
CA ASP A 451 -29.95 14.32 8.91
C ASP A 451 -30.55 12.92 8.96
N ILE A 452 -30.06 12.06 9.86
CA ILE A 452 -30.52 10.69 10.01
C ILE A 452 -31.42 10.60 11.25
N THR A 453 -32.53 9.87 11.17
CA THR A 453 -33.35 9.47 12.33
C THR A 453 -33.80 8.03 12.15
N PHE A 454 -33.60 7.19 13.17
CA PHE A 454 -34.02 5.78 13.15
C PHE A 454 -35.14 5.52 14.16
N VAL A 455 -36.15 4.79 13.70
CA VAL A 455 -37.34 4.37 14.44
C VAL A 455 -37.39 2.84 14.41
N ASP A 456 -37.54 2.19 15.57
CA ASP A 456 -37.56 0.71 15.62
C ASP A 456 -38.88 0.09 15.14
N ALA A 457 -38.91 -1.24 15.05
CA ALA A 457 -40.11 -2.03 14.74
C ALA A 457 -41.33 -1.75 15.64
N ASN A 458 -41.14 -1.15 16.83
CA ASN A 458 -42.18 -0.77 17.79
C ASN A 458 -42.64 0.69 17.63
N ASP A 459 -42.29 1.34 16.51
CA ASP A 459 -42.57 2.75 16.19
C ASP A 459 -41.94 3.74 17.19
N LYS A 460 -40.85 3.36 17.88
CA LYS A 460 -40.14 4.23 18.84
C LYS A 460 -38.89 4.83 18.23
N THR A 461 -38.72 6.14 18.35
CA THR A 461 -37.50 6.83 17.91
C THR A 461 -36.31 6.37 18.76
N ARG A 462 -35.30 5.74 18.16
CA ARG A 462 -34.12 5.20 18.86
C ARG A 462 -32.86 6.01 18.69
N TYR A 463 -32.69 6.65 17.53
CA TYR A 463 -31.46 7.36 17.21
C TYR A 463 -31.74 8.56 16.30
N PHE A 464 -30.89 9.59 16.37
CA PHE A 464 -30.77 10.62 15.35
C PHE A 464 -29.33 11.16 15.30
N SER A 465 -28.85 11.56 14.12
CA SER A 465 -27.49 12.12 13.98
C SER A 465 -27.36 13.51 14.62
N HIS A 466 -26.19 13.76 15.20
CA HIS A 466 -25.80 15.07 15.73
C HIS A 466 -24.87 15.72 14.70
N GLY A 467 -25.24 16.90 14.19
CA GLY A 467 -24.45 17.64 13.21
C GLY A 467 -25.01 19.06 13.02
N ASP A 468 -24.18 19.96 12.49
CA ASP A 468 -24.50 21.40 12.38
C ASP A 468 -25.31 21.75 11.12
N THR A 469 -25.37 20.84 10.15
CA THR A 469 -26.01 21.05 8.83
C THR A 469 -27.54 20.96 8.84
N ARG A 470 -28.13 20.66 10.00
CA ARG A 470 -29.50 20.15 10.14
C ARG A 470 -30.59 21.02 9.54
N ALA A 471 -31.57 20.35 8.94
CA ALA A 471 -32.81 20.95 8.45
C ALA A 471 -33.89 21.03 9.53
N PHE A 472 -33.93 20.05 10.44
CA PHE A 472 -34.94 19.98 11.51
C PHE A 472 -34.33 19.70 12.88
N PRO A 473 -34.68 20.48 13.93
CA PRO A 473 -34.28 20.16 15.29
C PRO A 473 -34.99 18.90 15.80
N ARG A 474 -34.25 18.02 16.48
CA ARG A 474 -34.76 16.88 17.26
C ARG A 474 -34.16 17.01 18.66
N PRO A 475 -34.94 17.38 19.69
CA PRO A 475 -34.43 17.42 21.05
C PRO A 475 -34.22 15.98 21.57
N LYS A 476 -33.24 15.74 22.44
CA LYS A 476 -32.99 14.40 23.02
C LYS A 476 -34.22 13.78 23.70
N SER A 477 -35.19 14.59 24.11
CA SER A 477 -36.51 14.16 24.62
C SER A 477 -37.43 13.48 23.60
N CYS A 478 -37.05 13.38 22.31
CA CYS A 478 -37.75 12.53 21.34
C CYS A 478 -37.34 11.06 21.40
N LEU A 479 -36.19 10.73 22.01
CA LEU A 479 -35.73 9.34 22.13
C LEU A 479 -36.68 8.53 23.02
N GLY A 480 -37.00 7.31 22.59
CA GLY A 480 -37.99 6.43 23.21
C GLY A 480 -39.45 6.85 23.03
N ARG A 481 -39.74 8.05 22.48
CA ARG A 481 -41.12 8.45 22.17
C ARG A 481 -41.64 7.74 20.94
N ASP A 482 -42.96 7.67 20.86
CA ASP A 482 -43.66 7.22 19.67
C ASP A 482 -43.47 8.20 18.51
N VAL A 483 -43.13 7.69 17.33
CA VAL A 483 -42.91 8.49 16.12
C VAL A 483 -44.15 9.30 15.73
N TYR A 484 -45.37 8.81 16.01
CA TYR A 484 -46.60 9.55 15.72
C TYR A 484 -46.70 10.80 16.59
N ASP A 485 -46.27 10.74 17.85
CA ASP A 485 -46.30 11.89 18.78
C ASP A 485 -45.16 12.90 18.56
N CYS A 486 -44.24 12.60 17.66
CA CYS A 486 -43.21 13.51 17.16
C CYS A 486 -43.68 14.33 15.93
N HIS A 487 -44.85 14.03 15.38
CA HIS A 487 -45.40 14.67 14.18
C HIS A 487 -46.70 15.45 14.46
N PRO A 488 -46.96 16.57 13.76
CA PRO A 488 -48.24 17.28 13.86
C PRO A 488 -49.42 16.39 13.42
N PRO A 489 -50.64 16.54 13.99
CA PRO A 489 -51.78 15.67 13.70
C PRO A 489 -52.08 15.48 12.21
N LYS A 490 -51.98 16.56 11.41
CA LYS A 490 -52.16 16.55 9.94
C LYS A 490 -51.19 15.66 9.15
N SER A 491 -50.13 15.16 9.79
CA SER A 491 -49.08 14.33 9.19
C SER A 491 -49.05 12.90 9.77
N GLN A 492 -49.72 12.65 10.89
CA GLN A 492 -49.70 11.35 11.57
C GLN A 492 -50.27 10.22 10.71
N GLU A 493 -51.35 10.46 9.96
CA GLU A 493 -51.93 9.47 9.04
C GLU A 493 -50.97 9.07 7.92
N VAL A 494 -50.17 10.03 7.42
CA VAL A 494 -49.18 9.78 6.37
C VAL A 494 -48.02 8.95 6.90
N VAL A 495 -47.50 9.28 8.08
CA VAL A 495 -46.43 8.50 8.76
C VAL A 495 -46.92 7.08 9.07
N ARG A 496 -48.13 6.95 9.64
CA ARG A 496 -48.75 5.65 9.93
C ARG A 496 -48.92 4.80 8.67
N ARG A 497 -49.35 5.39 7.56
CA ARG A 497 -49.42 4.68 6.27
C ARG A 497 -48.04 4.19 5.84
N ILE A 498 -47.02 5.05 5.84
CA ILE A 498 -45.65 4.67 5.41
C ILE A 498 -45.12 3.49 6.25
N LEU A 499 -45.19 3.60 7.58
CA LEU A 499 -44.71 2.53 8.47
C LEU A 499 -45.52 1.23 8.35
N THR A 500 -46.84 1.32 8.08
CA THR A 500 -47.67 0.15 7.80
C THR A 500 -47.26 -0.54 6.49
N GLU A 501 -47.03 0.22 5.42
CA GLU A 501 -46.57 -0.33 4.13
C GLU A 501 -45.17 -0.93 4.21
N PHE A 502 -44.29 -0.37 5.05
CA PHE A 502 -42.96 -0.91 5.32
C PHE A 502 -43.03 -2.23 6.11
N LYS A 503 -43.80 -2.26 7.21
CA LYS A 503 -44.02 -3.47 8.02
C LYS A 503 -44.65 -4.61 7.21
N SER A 504 -45.53 -4.30 6.26
CA SER A 504 -46.17 -5.29 5.40
C SER A 504 -45.37 -5.68 4.15
N GLY A 505 -44.16 -5.14 3.95
CA GLY A 505 -43.37 -5.38 2.73
C GLY A 505 -44.02 -4.88 1.43
N LYS A 506 -44.98 -3.95 1.51
CA LYS A 506 -45.65 -3.38 0.33
C LYS A 506 -44.79 -2.31 -0.35
N ARG A 507 -43.85 -1.74 0.39
CA ARG A 507 -42.95 -0.66 -0.02
C ARG A 507 -41.73 -0.67 0.89
N ASP A 508 -40.53 -0.46 0.36
CA ASP A 508 -39.31 -0.30 1.17
C ASP A 508 -38.73 1.12 1.12
N VAL A 509 -39.17 1.98 0.18
CA VAL A 509 -38.72 3.37 0.06
C VAL A 509 -39.90 4.32 -0.12
N SER A 510 -39.91 5.45 0.59
CA SER A 510 -40.86 6.55 0.40
C SER A 510 -40.13 7.88 0.48
N GLU A 511 -40.26 8.73 -0.55
CA GLU A 511 -39.47 9.97 -0.64
C GLU A 511 -40.31 11.15 -1.15
N PHE A 512 -39.91 12.37 -0.76
CA PHE A 512 -40.50 13.63 -1.21
C PHE A 512 -39.50 14.79 -1.07
N TRP A 513 -39.70 15.84 -1.86
CA TRP A 513 -38.84 17.02 -1.87
C TRP A 513 -39.66 18.31 -1.87
N PHE A 514 -39.15 19.33 -1.18
CA PHE A 514 -39.82 20.64 -1.07
C PHE A 514 -38.82 21.74 -0.71
N LYS A 515 -39.17 22.99 -1.05
CA LYS A 515 -38.39 24.16 -0.64
C LYS A 515 -38.92 24.67 0.70
N ALA A 516 -38.04 24.81 1.68
CA ALA A 516 -38.35 25.35 3.00
C ALA A 516 -37.11 26.00 3.62
N MET A 517 -37.28 27.07 4.39
CA MET A 517 -36.18 27.75 5.11
C MET A 517 -34.99 28.17 4.21
N GLY A 518 -35.24 28.47 2.94
CA GLY A 518 -34.21 28.78 1.95
C GLY A 518 -33.47 27.57 1.34
N LYS A 519 -33.65 26.37 1.92
CA LYS A 519 -33.04 25.10 1.48
C LYS A 519 -33.95 24.35 0.50
N PHE A 520 -33.38 23.45 -0.32
CA PHE A 520 -34.15 22.49 -1.12
C PHE A 520 -34.04 21.11 -0.47
N LEU A 521 -34.98 20.82 0.42
CA LEU A 521 -34.96 19.60 1.22
C LEU A 521 -35.46 18.40 0.41
N TYR A 522 -34.69 17.33 0.46
CA TYR A 522 -35.05 15.99 0.00
C TYR A 522 -35.13 15.07 1.21
N VAL A 523 -36.29 14.46 1.42
CA VAL A 523 -36.57 13.58 2.57
C VAL A 523 -36.88 12.18 2.04
N ARG A 524 -36.22 11.17 2.60
CA ARG A 524 -36.40 9.76 2.23
C ARG A 524 -36.64 8.94 3.49
N TYR A 525 -37.51 7.95 3.38
CA TYR A 525 -37.75 6.92 4.39
C TYR A 525 -37.42 5.56 3.78
N PHE A 526 -36.70 4.73 4.51
CA PHE A 526 -36.33 3.37 4.12
C PHE A 526 -36.85 2.37 5.16
N ALA A 527 -37.32 1.21 4.72
CA ALA A 527 -37.52 0.06 5.58
C ALA A 527 -36.15 -0.59 5.84
N VAL A 528 -35.77 -0.70 7.12
CA VAL A 528 -34.56 -1.39 7.56
C VAL A 528 -34.94 -2.84 7.86
N ARG A 529 -34.16 -3.79 7.33
CA ARG A 529 -34.40 -5.23 7.46
C ARG A 529 -33.12 -5.96 7.85
N ASP A 530 -33.26 -7.14 8.44
CA ASP A 530 -32.15 -8.11 8.58
C ASP A 530 -31.99 -8.96 7.32
N ASP A 531 -30.96 -9.82 7.30
CA ASP A 531 -30.64 -10.72 6.18
C ASP A 531 -31.75 -11.74 5.87
N ALA A 532 -32.65 -11.98 6.84
CA ALA A 532 -33.84 -12.82 6.67
C ALA A 532 -35.08 -12.04 6.20
N GLY A 533 -34.95 -10.73 5.95
CA GLY A 533 -36.00 -9.83 5.48
C GLY A 533 -36.95 -9.31 6.56
N ASN A 534 -36.71 -9.63 7.84
CA ASN A 534 -37.56 -9.17 8.94
C ASN A 534 -37.43 -7.66 9.13
N TYR A 535 -38.55 -7.00 9.41
CA TYR A 535 -38.57 -5.55 9.59
C TYR A 535 -37.96 -5.13 10.94
N LEU A 536 -36.81 -4.45 10.91
CA LEU A 536 -36.11 -3.93 12.08
C LEU A 536 -36.57 -2.51 12.46
N GLY A 537 -37.01 -1.71 11.48
CA GLY A 537 -37.41 -0.32 11.71
C GLY A 537 -37.47 0.52 10.44
N ALA A 538 -37.61 1.84 10.61
CA ALA A 538 -37.56 2.82 9.53
C ALA A 538 -36.41 3.81 9.73
N LEU A 539 -35.66 4.07 8.66
CA LEU A 539 -34.64 5.10 8.60
C LEU A 539 -35.19 6.31 7.82
N GLU A 540 -35.30 7.46 8.48
CA GLU A 540 -35.51 8.76 7.86
C GLU A 540 -34.15 9.39 7.53
N THR A 541 -33.97 9.88 6.30
CA THR A 541 -32.87 10.77 5.93
C THR A 541 -33.41 12.09 5.37
N THR A 542 -32.77 13.22 5.71
CA THR A 542 -33.05 14.53 5.08
C THR A 542 -31.75 15.19 4.62
N GLN A 543 -31.75 15.74 3.41
CA GLN A 543 -30.61 16.45 2.82
C GLN A 543 -31.07 17.77 2.18
N ASP A 544 -30.24 18.81 2.26
CA ASP A 544 -30.36 19.95 1.35
C ASP A 544 -29.66 19.64 0.03
N ILE A 545 -30.43 19.33 -1.01
CA ILE A 545 -29.89 19.01 -2.33
C ILE A 545 -29.67 20.27 -3.19
N GLY A 546 -29.88 21.47 -2.65
CA GLY A 546 -29.63 22.73 -3.33
C GLY A 546 -28.22 22.83 -3.94
N PRO A 547 -27.14 22.57 -3.17
CA PRO A 547 -25.76 22.57 -3.69
C PRO A 547 -25.52 21.47 -4.73
N ILE A 548 -26.03 20.26 -4.51
CA ILE A 548 -25.89 19.12 -5.45
C ILE A 548 -26.52 19.46 -6.81
N LYS A 549 -27.68 20.13 -6.79
CA LYS A 549 -28.37 20.59 -8.00
C LYS A 549 -27.69 21.76 -8.74
N ALA A 550 -26.64 22.34 -8.16
CA ALA A 550 -25.85 23.43 -8.75
C ALA A 550 -24.49 22.96 -9.30
N LEU A 551 -24.19 21.66 -9.23
CA LEU A 551 -22.99 21.07 -9.84
C LEU A 551 -23.16 21.01 -11.36
N GLU A 552 -22.13 21.44 -12.10
CA GLU A 552 -22.07 21.42 -13.56
C GLU A 552 -20.71 20.88 -14.01
N GLY A 553 -20.67 20.21 -15.18
CA GLY A 553 -19.44 19.63 -15.74
C GLY A 553 -18.92 18.43 -14.94
N GLU A 554 -17.60 18.22 -14.99
CA GLU A 554 -16.90 17.18 -14.23
C GLU A 554 -15.82 17.81 -13.35
N ASN A 555 -15.67 17.31 -12.12
CA ASN A 555 -14.50 17.61 -11.28
C ASN A 555 -13.88 16.28 -10.81
N ARG A 556 -12.70 15.95 -11.35
CA ARG A 556 -11.97 14.70 -11.06
C ARG A 556 -10.78 14.88 -10.12
N ARG A 557 -10.49 16.10 -9.63
CA ARG A 557 -9.25 16.42 -8.87
C ARG A 557 -9.45 17.26 -7.61
N GLY A 558 -10.62 17.85 -7.40
CA GLY A 558 -10.96 18.69 -6.24
C GLY A 558 -11.21 20.15 -6.61
N SER A 559 -11.59 20.97 -5.63
CA SER A 559 -11.74 22.42 -5.82
C SER A 559 -10.42 23.19 -5.80
N ASP A 560 -9.36 22.54 -5.32
CA ASP A 560 -8.09 23.15 -4.92
C ASP A 560 -6.91 22.71 -5.83
N SER A 561 -7.25 22.08 -6.97
CA SER A 561 -6.36 21.58 -8.04
C SER A 561 -6.51 22.36 -9.33
#